data_AF-A0A4U9HM75-F1
#
_entry.id   AF-A0A4U9HM75-F1
#
_cell.length_a   1.000
_cell.length_b   1.000
_cell.length_c   1.000
_cell.angle_alpha   90.00
_cell.angle_beta   90.00
_cell.angle_gamma   90.00
#
_symmetry.space_group_name_H-M   'P 1'
#
loop_
_entity.id
_entity.type
_entity.pdbx_description
1 polymer ?
#
loop_
_entity_poly.entity_id
_entity_poly.type
_entity_poly.pdbx_seq_one_letter_code
_entity_poly.pdbx_strand_id
1 'polypeptide(L)'
;MPPRFATSDLFASIRAVKAGLGVGFYRNSIFSRSCKAGELVSVLEEWSQPFAGLRLYYPGHRHVPPGLRALVAMIRGARSYSRLALFRP
;
A
#
# COMPACT_ATOMS: atom_id res chain seq x y z
N MET A 1 -1.23 -26.15 -9.68
CA MET A 1 -0.10 -25.59 -10.45
C MET A 1 0.83 -24.90 -9.47
N PRO A 2 2.13 -25.26 -9.38
CA PRO A 2 3.05 -24.61 -8.46
C PRO A 2 3.31 -23.14 -8.88
N PRO A 3 3.52 -22.22 -7.93
CA PRO A 3 3.86 -20.84 -8.26
C PRO A 3 5.20 -20.78 -9.00
N ARG A 4 5.27 -20.00 -10.08
CA ARG A 4 6.52 -19.81 -10.85
C ARG A 4 7.62 -19.11 -10.05
N PHE A 5 7.23 -18.34 -9.04
CA PHE A 5 8.14 -17.63 -8.14
C PHE A 5 7.43 -17.40 -6.81
N ALA A 6 8.13 -17.61 -5.69
CA ALA A 6 7.62 -17.35 -4.35
C ALA A 6 8.72 -16.71 -3.50
N THR A 7 8.39 -15.59 -2.84
CA THR A 7 9.30 -14.88 -1.94
C THR A 7 8.50 -14.22 -0.82
N SER A 8 9.13 -14.05 0.34
CA SER A 8 8.61 -13.25 1.44
C SER A 8 8.98 -11.77 1.36
N ASP A 9 9.91 -11.41 0.46
CA ASP A 9 10.36 -10.03 0.30
C ASP A 9 9.55 -9.29 -0.77
N LEU A 10 8.91 -8.19 -0.36
CA LEU A 10 8.06 -7.38 -1.23
C LEU A 10 8.85 -6.75 -2.38
N PHE A 11 10.09 -6.31 -2.14
CA PHE A 11 10.88 -5.65 -3.18
C PHE A 11 11.37 -6.63 -4.24
N ALA A 12 11.73 -7.85 -3.84
CA ALA A 12 12.06 -8.95 -4.74
C ALA A 12 10.85 -9.35 -5.60
N SER A 13 9.65 -9.42 -5.00
CA SER A 13 8.43 -9.73 -5.76
C SER A 13 8.09 -8.62 -6.77
N ILE A 14 8.27 -7.36 -6.40
CA ILE A 14 8.12 -6.20 -7.31
C ILE A 14 9.10 -6.29 -8.48
N ARG A 15 10.38 -6.58 -8.21
CA ARG A 15 11.40 -6.74 -9.26
C ARG A 15 11.08 -7.89 -10.20
N ALA A 16 10.59 -9.02 -9.68
CA ALA A 16 10.19 -10.17 -10.50
C ALA A 16 9.05 -9.81 -11.47
N VAL A 17 8.04 -9.07 -11.01
CA VAL A 17 6.94 -8.62 -11.88
C VAL A 17 7.44 -7.64 -12.95
N LYS A 18 8.31 -6.69 -12.58
CA LYS A 18 8.94 -5.77 -13.55
C LYS A 18 9.81 -6.48 -14.58
N ALA A 19 10.41 -7.61 -14.21
CA ALA A 19 11.19 -8.45 -15.11
C ALA A 19 10.34 -9.41 -15.97
N GLY A 20 9.00 -9.33 -15.87
CA GLY A 20 8.09 -10.12 -16.70
C GLY A 20 7.86 -11.56 -16.24
N LEU A 21 8.20 -11.91 -14.98
CA LEU A 21 7.98 -13.27 -14.46
C LEU A 21 6.49 -13.63 -14.28
N GLY A 22 5.59 -12.63 -14.28
CA GLY A 22 4.15 -12.85 -14.19
C GLY A 22 3.38 -11.63 -13.69
N VAL A 23 2.15 -11.88 -13.24
CA VAL A 23 1.24 -10.87 -12.66
C VAL A 23 1.40 -10.85 -11.15
N GLY A 24 1.36 -9.66 -10.54
CA GLY A 24 1.33 -9.52 -9.09
C GLY A 24 0.22 -8.60 -8.63
N PHE A 25 -0.34 -8.91 -7.46
CA PHE A 25 -1.43 -8.16 -6.85
C PHE A 25 -0.90 -7.31 -5.69
N TYR A 26 -0.99 -5.98 -5.84
CA TYR A 26 -0.39 -5.04 -4.89
C TYR A 26 -1.23 -3.77 -4.77
N ARG A 27 -0.93 -2.94 -3.76
CA ARG A 27 -1.57 -1.62 -3.61
C ARG A 27 -1.14 -0.68 -4.73
N ASN A 28 -2.11 -0.01 -5.37
CA ASN A 28 -1.87 0.93 -6.49
C ASN A 28 -0.77 1.96 -6.23
N SER A 29 -0.61 2.44 -4.98
CA SER A 29 0.45 3.41 -4.64
C SER A 29 1.86 2.92 -4.92
N ILE A 30 2.10 1.60 -4.92
CA ILE A 30 3.42 1.01 -5.12
C ILE A 30 3.85 1.12 -6.60
N PHE A 31 2.89 1.01 -7.52
CA PHE A 31 3.16 0.93 -8.96
C PHE A 31 2.63 2.09 -9.77
N SER A 32 1.95 3.05 -9.16
CA SER A 32 1.42 4.23 -9.83
C SER A 32 2.45 4.94 -10.71
N ARG A 33 3.72 5.00 -10.29
CA ARG A 33 4.81 5.56 -11.08
C ARG A 33 5.19 4.71 -12.29
N SER A 34 5.32 3.39 -12.11
CA SER A 34 5.64 2.47 -13.22
C SER A 34 4.50 2.32 -14.22
N CYS A 35 3.25 2.35 -13.77
CA CYS A 35 2.09 2.37 -14.66
C CYS A 35 2.04 3.68 -15.46
N LYS A 36 2.29 4.83 -14.82
CA LYS A 36 2.39 6.12 -15.52
C LYS A 36 3.54 6.17 -16.53
N ALA A 37 4.64 5.46 -16.26
CA ALA A 37 5.78 5.36 -17.17
C ALA A 37 5.59 4.33 -18.30
N GLY A 38 4.48 3.57 -18.30
CA GLY A 38 4.23 2.50 -19.28
C GLY A 38 5.07 1.23 -19.06
N GLU A 39 5.84 1.16 -17.96
CA GLU A 39 6.62 -0.04 -17.60
C GLU A 39 5.72 -1.22 -17.20
N LEU A 40 4.53 -0.91 -16.67
CA LEU A 40 3.55 -1.88 -16.20
C LEU A 40 2.15 -1.42 -16.63
N VAL A 41 1.25 -2.40 -16.77
CA VAL A 41 -0.17 -2.14 -17.03
C VAL A 41 -0.98 -2.73 -15.88
N SER A 42 -1.94 -1.97 -15.40
CA SER A 42 -2.92 -2.43 -14.42
C SER A 42 -3.96 -3.29 -15.13
N VAL A 43 -4.25 -4.46 -14.58
CA VAL A 43 -5.22 -5.42 -15.13
C VAL A 43 -6.23 -5.79 -14.05
N LEU A 44 -7.44 -6.16 -14.46
CA LEU A 44 -8.52 -6.60 -13.56
C LEU A 44 -8.93 -5.55 -12.52
N GLU A 45 -8.87 -4.26 -12.87
CA GLU A 45 -9.23 -3.18 -11.94
C GLU A 45 -10.67 -3.28 -11.44
N GLU A 46 -11.61 -3.69 -12.31
CA GLU A 46 -13.03 -3.88 -11.97
C GLU A 46 -13.26 -4.99 -10.92
N TRP A 47 -12.31 -5.92 -10.81
CA TRP A 47 -12.36 -7.05 -9.87
C TRP A 47 -11.55 -6.77 -8.59
N SER A 48 -10.85 -5.63 -8.53
CA SER A 48 -10.01 -5.27 -7.40
C SER A 48 -10.82 -4.66 -6.27
N GLN A 49 -10.64 -5.17 -5.05
CA GLN A 49 -11.34 -4.61 -3.90
C GLN A 49 -10.76 -3.25 -3.47
N PRO A 50 -11.60 -2.28 -3.09
CA PRO A 50 -11.13 -1.02 -2.53
C PRO A 50 -10.26 -1.25 -1.29
N PHE A 51 -9.13 -0.55 -1.21
CA PHE A 51 -8.26 -0.62 -0.04
C PHE A 51 -8.92 0.11 1.15
N ALA A 52 -9.39 -0.64 2.14
CA ALA A 52 -10.03 -0.11 3.36
C ALA A 52 -9.11 0.77 4.24
N GLY A 53 -7.82 0.83 3.91
CA GLY A 53 -6.83 1.63 4.63
C GLY A 53 -6.09 0.85 5.70
N LEU A 54 -5.03 1.47 6.22
CA LEU A 54 -4.27 0.94 7.35
C LEU A 54 -4.99 1.23 8.67
N ARG A 55 -4.90 0.27 9.59
CA ARG A 55 -5.35 0.40 10.99
C ARG A 55 -4.14 0.33 11.91
N LEU A 56 -4.11 1.20 12.91
CA LEU A 56 -3.13 1.14 13.98
C LEU A 56 -3.73 0.35 15.14
N TYR A 57 -3.14 -0.81 15.44
CA TYR A 57 -3.54 -1.65 16.56
C TYR A 57 -2.56 -1.47 17.73
N TYR A 58 -3.09 -1.30 18.93
CA TYR A 58 -2.31 -1.24 20.17
C TYR A 58 -3.13 -1.82 21.33
N PRO A 59 -2.49 -2.50 22.29
CA PRO A 59 -3.17 -3.01 23.48
C PRO A 59 -3.47 -1.88 24.46
N GLY A 60 -4.68 -1.86 25.02
CA GLY A 60 -5.08 -0.90 26.07
C GLY A 60 -6.22 0.02 25.65
N HIS A 61 -7.45 -0.36 25.99
CA HIS A 61 -8.64 0.44 25.71
C HIS A 61 -8.91 1.49 26.81
N ARG A 62 -8.41 1.28 28.04
CA ARG A 62 -8.78 2.06 29.22
C ARG A 62 -7.76 3.13 29.63
N HIS A 63 -6.47 2.86 29.49
CA HIS A 63 -5.39 3.80 29.83
C HIS A 63 -4.36 3.89 28.71
N VAL A 64 -4.67 4.64 27.65
CA VAL A 64 -3.73 4.91 26.55
C VAL A 64 -2.63 5.88 27.05
N PRO A 65 -1.34 5.53 27.04
CA PRO A 65 -0.27 6.43 27.49
C PRO A 65 -0.26 7.76 26.71
N PRO A 66 0.13 8.90 27.33
CA PRO A 66 0.16 10.19 26.65
C PRO A 66 0.98 10.20 25.34
N GLY A 67 2.14 9.53 25.32
CA GLY A 67 2.97 9.41 24.12
C GLY A 67 2.29 8.66 22.98
N LEU A 68 1.54 7.59 23.29
CA LEU A 68 0.78 6.84 22.28
C LEU A 68 -0.39 7.67 21.74
N ARG A 69 -1.05 8.47 22.59
CA ARG A 69 -2.08 9.43 22.13
C ARG A 69 -1.48 10.47 21.16
N ALA A 70 -0.32 11.03 21.49
CA ALA A 70 0.37 11.98 20.63
C ALA A 70 0.77 11.34 19.28
N LEU A 71 1.30 10.12 19.30
CA LEU A 71 1.63 9.35 18.11
C LEU A 71 0.39 9.06 17.24
N VAL A 72 -0.71 8.62 17.84
CA VAL A 72 -1.99 8.38 17.15
C VAL A 72 -2.50 9.67 16.50
N ALA A 73 -2.44 10.80 17.21
CA ALA A 73 -2.84 12.10 16.70
C ALA A 73 -1.97 12.52 15.51
N MET A 74 -0.65 12.36 15.61
CA MET A 74 0.29 12.66 14.53
C MET A 74 0.02 11.79 13.28
N ILE A 75 -0.14 10.47 13.44
CA ILE A 75 -0.43 9.56 12.34
C ILE A 75 -1.77 9.90 11.65
N ARG A 76 -2.80 10.27 12.45
CA ARG A 76 -4.09 10.70 11.90
C ARG A 76 -3.99 12.05 11.17
N GLY A 77 -3.23 13.00 11.71
CA GLY A 77 -2.98 14.30 11.07
C GLY A 77 -2.22 14.18 9.75
N ALA A 78 -1.19 13.33 9.69
CA ALA A 78 -0.44 13.04 8.47
C ALA A 78 -1.32 12.43 7.36
N ARG A 79 -2.37 11.67 7.74
CA ARG A 79 -3.35 11.11 6.80
C ARG A 79 -4.25 12.18 6.17
N SER A 80 -4.56 13.26 6.89
CA SER A 80 -5.31 14.40 6.34
C SER A 80 -4.50 15.17 5.29
N TYR A 81 -3.18 15.27 5.47
CA TYR A 81 -2.28 15.90 4.49
C TYR A 81 -2.18 15.13 3.17
N SER A 82 -2.21 13.80 3.22
CA SER A 82 -2.12 12.95 2.03
C SER A 82 -3.40 12.95 1.20
N ARG A 83 -4.57 13.20 1.80
CA ARG A 83 -5.84 13.41 1.06
C ARG A 83 -5.85 14.75 0.30
N LEU A 84 -5.21 15.79 0.86
CA LEU A 84 -5.08 17.10 0.20
C LEU A 84 -3.99 17.09 -0.89
N ALA A 85 -2.91 16.32 -0.71
CA ALA A 85 -1.80 16.24 -1.68
C ALA A 85 -2.11 15.39 -2.93
N LEU A 86 -3.13 14.54 -2.91
CA LEU A 86 -3.60 13.75 -4.06
C LEU A 86 -4.62 14.50 -4.94
N PHE A 87 -5.03 15.70 -4.54
CA PHE A 87 -5.99 16.57 -5.24
C PHE A 87 -5.30 17.89 -5.64
N ARG A 88 -4.19 17.81 -6.38
CA ARG A 88 -3.71 18.95 -7.19
C ARG A 88 -3.71 18.55 -8.67
N PRO A 89 -4.24 19.41 -9.56
CA PRO A 89 -4.27 19.19 -11.00
C PRO A 89 -2.85 19.08 -11.58
#